data_AF-A0A6A0ATG0-F1
#
_entry.id   AF-A0A6A0ATG0-F1
#
_cell.length_a   1.000
_cell.length_b   1.000
_cell.length_c   1.000
_cell.angle_alpha   90.00
_cell.angle_beta   90.00
_cell.angle_gamma   90.00
#
_symmetry.space_group_name_H-M   'P 1'
#
loop_
_entity.id
_entity.type
_entity.pdbx_description
1 polymer ?
#
loop_
_entity_poly.entity_id
_entity_poly.type
_entity_poly.pdbx_seq_one_letter_code
_entity_poly.pdbx_strand_id
1 'polypeptide(L)'
;MTAYDRRLVEHLLPAVWDQEAAYGIRNPTAPDADMPKGTVDPKAAGILFAHLADIRRGWATAPLTPAERQALVLRYGADLPDDEAAALQGVTGRAVRYRCERGVGKITSHLNGLEYIDGYEELNSAA
;
A
#
# COMPACT_ATOMS: atom_id res chain seq x y z
N MET A 1 -9.29 2.58 16.98
CA MET A 1 -8.94 2.12 15.62
C MET A 1 -7.46 2.39 15.43
N THR A 2 -6.67 1.37 15.12
CA THR A 2 -5.27 1.54 14.73
C THR A 2 -5.22 2.35 13.44
N ALA A 3 -4.49 3.47 13.45
CA ALA A 3 -4.27 4.27 12.25
C ALA A 3 -3.55 3.43 11.19
N TYR A 4 -3.84 3.67 9.91
CA TYR A 4 -3.12 3.07 8.81
C TYR A 4 -1.69 3.62 8.81
N ASP A 5 -0.70 2.73 8.85
CA ASP A 5 0.69 3.10 8.63
C ASP A 5 1.16 2.70 7.23
N ARG A 6 2.27 3.32 6.83
CA ARG A 6 2.86 3.12 5.51
C ARG A 6 3.26 1.67 5.26
N ARG A 7 3.77 0.97 6.28
CA ARG A 7 4.27 -0.41 6.15
C ARG A 7 3.12 -1.35 5.86
N LEU A 8 1.98 -1.15 6.53
CA LEU A 8 0.75 -1.90 6.29
C LEU A 8 0.25 -1.68 4.86
N VAL A 9 0.25 -0.43 4.38
CA VAL A 9 -0.16 -0.13 3.00
C VAL A 9 0.77 -0.79 2.00
N GLU A 10 2.09 -0.64 2.13
CA GLU A 10 3.07 -1.28 1.24
C GLU A 10 2.96 -2.80 1.22
N HIS A 11 2.72 -3.41 2.39
CA HIS A 11 2.60 -4.85 2.52
C HIS A 11 1.36 -5.41 1.81
N LEU A 12 0.24 -4.69 1.86
CA LEU A 12 -1.05 -5.17 1.31
C LEU A 12 -1.35 -4.65 -0.10
N LEU A 13 -0.62 -3.64 -0.58
CA LEU A 13 -0.84 -3.06 -1.91
C LEU A 13 -0.72 -4.08 -3.05
N PRO A 14 0.22 -5.04 -3.07
CA PRO A 14 0.27 -6.08 -4.11
C PRO A 14 -1.05 -6.88 -4.23
N ALA A 15 -1.70 -7.16 -3.09
CA ALA A 15 -2.95 -7.92 -3.03
C ALA A 15 -4.19 -7.17 -3.59
N VAL A 16 -4.01 -5.92 -4.02
CA VAL A 16 -5.01 -5.16 -4.78
C VAL A 16 -5.13 -5.72 -6.21
N TRP A 17 -4.02 -6.13 -6.82
CA TRP A 17 -3.99 -6.58 -8.23
C TRP A 17 -3.90 -8.10 -8.37
N ASP A 18 -3.28 -8.76 -7.40
CA ASP A 18 -3.22 -10.22 -7.34
C ASP A 18 -4.03 -10.74 -6.14
N GLN A 19 -5.13 -11.44 -6.41
CA GLN A 19 -5.93 -12.04 -5.35
C GLN A 19 -5.21 -13.24 -4.70
N GLU A 20 -4.32 -13.91 -5.43
CA GLU A 20 -3.53 -15.02 -4.90
C GLU A 20 -2.45 -14.55 -3.93
N ALA A 21 -1.90 -13.35 -4.13
CA ALA A 21 -1.03 -12.69 -3.15
C ALA A 21 -1.69 -12.56 -1.76
N ALA A 22 -3.02 -12.43 -1.68
CA ALA A 22 -3.74 -12.41 -0.39
C ALA A 22 -3.65 -13.75 0.38
N TYR A 23 -3.53 -14.88 -0.33
CA TYR A 23 -3.38 -16.21 0.28
C TYR A 23 -1.92 -16.53 0.64
N GLY A 24 -0.95 -15.86 0.00
CA GLY A 24 0.48 -15.94 0.34
C GLY A 24 0.89 -15.04 1.52
N ILE A 25 0.06 -14.07 1.90
CA ILE A 25 0.28 -13.24 3.09
C ILE A 25 0.02 -14.09 4.32
N ARG A 26 1.10 -14.48 5.02
CA ARG A 26 1.00 -15.18 6.30
C ARG A 26 0.20 -14.32 7.27
N ASN A 27 -1.04 -14.70 7.53
CA ASN A 27 -1.78 -14.17 8.65
C ASN A 27 -1.19 -14.80 9.92
N PRO A 28 -0.44 -14.05 10.75
CA PRO A 28 0.16 -14.61 11.97
C PRO A 28 -0.88 -15.06 12.99
N THR A 29 -2.15 -14.75 12.76
CA THR A 29 -3.30 -15.16 13.58
C THR A 29 -4.15 -16.26 12.92
N ALA A 30 -3.73 -16.79 11.76
CA ALA A 30 -4.43 -17.91 11.13
C ALA A 30 -4.35 -19.16 12.03
N PRO A 31 -5.47 -19.90 12.20
CA PRO A 31 -5.45 -21.16 12.93
C PRO A 31 -4.57 -22.19 12.19
N ASP A 32 -3.87 -23.02 12.97
CA ASP A 32 -2.97 -24.06 12.46
C ASP A 32 -3.74 -25.12 11.65
N ALA A 33 -3.06 -25.78 10.69
CA ALA A 33 -3.71 -26.64 9.71
C ALA A 33 -4.46 -27.85 10.32
N ASP A 34 -4.04 -28.27 11.52
CA ASP A 34 -4.61 -29.39 12.27
C ASP A 34 -5.67 -28.97 13.31
N MET A 35 -6.00 -27.68 13.42
CA MET A 35 -7.10 -27.23 14.27
C MET A 35 -8.45 -27.32 13.54
N PRO A 36 -9.57 -27.54 14.26
CA PRO A 36 -10.90 -27.29 13.72
C PRO A 36 -10.93 -25.91 13.07
N LYS A 37 -11.64 -25.74 11.95
CA LYS A 37 -11.75 -24.48 11.17
C LYS A 37 -12.42 -23.31 11.93
N GLY A 38 -12.37 -23.29 13.26
CA GLY A 38 -12.77 -22.22 14.15
C GLY A 38 -11.55 -21.45 14.64
N THR A 39 -11.54 -20.14 14.35
CA THR A 39 -10.51 -19.18 14.72
C THR A 39 -10.35 -19.04 16.25
N VAL A 40 -9.12 -18.86 16.73
CA VAL A 40 -8.82 -18.58 18.17
C VAL A 40 -9.25 -17.16 18.58
N ASP A 41 -9.32 -16.21 17.64
CA ASP A 41 -9.97 -14.91 17.83
C ASP A 41 -10.68 -14.45 16.54
N PRO A 42 -12.02 -14.51 16.46
CA PRO A 42 -12.81 -14.07 15.31
C PRO A 42 -12.53 -12.62 14.91
N LYS A 43 -12.08 -11.77 15.85
CA LYS A 43 -11.78 -10.36 15.59
C LYS A 43 -10.52 -10.20 14.75
N ALA A 44 -9.51 -11.05 14.96
CA ALA A 44 -8.22 -10.96 14.27
C ALA A 44 -8.31 -11.41 12.81
N ALA A 45 -9.08 -12.47 12.52
CA ALA A 45 -9.29 -12.93 11.15
C ALA A 45 -10.05 -11.91 10.27
N GLY A 46 -10.91 -11.07 10.87
CA GLY A 46 -11.60 -10.00 10.14
C GLY A 46 -10.72 -8.79 9.80
N ILE A 47 -9.68 -8.52 10.60
CA ILE A 47 -8.87 -7.30 10.49
C ILE A 47 -8.05 -7.28 9.19
N LEU A 48 -7.42 -8.39 8.80
CA LEU A 48 -6.62 -8.45 7.56
C LEU A 48 -7.50 -8.17 6.32
N PHE A 49 -8.65 -8.83 6.23
CA PHE A 49 -9.57 -8.64 5.10
C PHE A 49 -10.23 -7.26 5.12
N ALA A 50 -10.49 -6.68 6.30
CA ALA A 50 -10.93 -5.31 6.42
C ALA A 50 -9.88 -4.32 5.92
N HIS A 51 -8.61 -4.48 6.32
CA HIS A 51 -7.51 -3.66 5.82
C HIS A 51 -7.32 -3.81 4.31
N LEU A 52 -7.42 -5.02 3.76
CA LEU A 52 -7.35 -5.22 2.32
C LEU A 52 -8.50 -4.52 1.58
N ALA A 53 -9.72 -4.62 2.10
CA ALA A 53 -10.87 -3.93 1.53
C ALA A 53 -10.70 -2.41 1.55
N ASP A 54 -10.22 -1.86 2.67
CA ASP A 54 -9.94 -0.44 2.82
C ASP A 54 -8.80 0.00 1.88
N ILE A 55 -7.72 -0.76 1.77
CA ILE A 55 -6.60 -0.42 0.85
C ILE A 55 -7.03 -0.51 -0.61
N ARG A 56 -7.87 -1.48 -1.00
CA ARG A 56 -8.48 -1.51 -2.34
C ARG A 56 -9.31 -0.26 -2.61
N ARG A 57 -10.09 0.20 -1.63
CA ARG A 57 -10.82 1.47 -1.72
C ARG A 57 -9.87 2.67 -1.79
N GLY A 58 -8.81 2.68 -0.98
CA GLY A 58 -7.77 3.71 -0.97
C GLY A 58 -7.08 3.83 -2.32
N TRP A 59 -6.68 2.71 -2.93
CA TRP A 59 -6.14 2.65 -4.29
C TRP A 59 -7.09 3.29 -5.31
N ALA A 60 -8.39 2.98 -5.24
CA ALA A 60 -9.37 3.53 -6.16
C ALA A 60 -9.59 5.05 -5.97
N THR A 61 -9.62 5.52 -4.72
CA THR A 61 -10.17 6.85 -4.38
C THR A 61 -9.15 7.89 -3.92
N ALA A 62 -7.91 7.50 -3.57
CA ALA A 62 -6.88 8.44 -3.16
C ALA A 62 -6.49 9.39 -4.32
N PRO A 63 -6.08 10.63 -4.01
CA PRO A 63 -5.73 11.66 -5.00
C PRO A 63 -4.33 11.44 -5.61
N LEU A 64 -4.18 10.30 -6.30
CA LEU A 64 -2.95 9.91 -6.99
C LEU A 64 -2.92 10.51 -8.39
N THR A 65 -1.77 11.07 -8.75
CA THR A 65 -1.50 11.45 -10.14
C THR A 65 -1.37 10.20 -11.02
N PRO A 66 -1.57 10.29 -12.35
CA PRO A 66 -1.36 9.16 -13.25
C PRO A 66 0.05 8.56 -13.14
N ALA A 67 1.07 9.40 -12.95
CA ALA A 67 2.46 8.96 -12.80
C ALA A 67 2.71 8.20 -11.48
N GLU A 68 2.10 8.64 -10.38
CA GLU A 68 2.15 7.93 -9.09
C GLU A 68 1.41 6.59 -9.20
N ARG A 69 0.22 6.55 -9.82
CA ARG A 69 -0.52 5.29 -10.07
C ARG A 69 0.31 4.30 -10.87
N GLN A 70 0.88 4.74 -11.98
CA GLN A 70 1.71 3.88 -12.82
C GLN A 70 2.95 3.38 -12.06
N ALA A 71 3.62 4.24 -11.30
CA ALA A 71 4.79 3.85 -10.51
C ALA A 71 4.44 2.77 -9.47
N LEU A 72 3.30 2.93 -8.77
CA LEU A 72 2.81 1.93 -7.81
C LEU A 72 2.49 0.58 -8.47
N VAL A 73 1.85 0.59 -9.64
CA VAL A 73 1.56 -0.66 -10.38
C VAL A 73 2.85 -1.35 -10.83
N LEU A 74 3.79 -0.60 -11.39
CA LEU A 74 5.06 -1.16 -11.84
C LEU A 74 5.87 -1.74 -10.66
N ARG A 75 5.90 -1.02 -9.53
CA ARG A 75 6.68 -1.45 -8.36
C ARG A 75 6.04 -2.58 -7.57
N TYR A 76 4.74 -2.50 -7.29
CA TYR A 76 4.05 -3.41 -6.37
C TYR A 76 3.14 -4.43 -7.05
N GLY A 77 2.68 -4.14 -8.28
CA GLY A 77 1.86 -5.05 -9.07
C GLY A 77 2.68 -5.95 -10.00
N ALA A 78 3.70 -5.39 -10.65
CA ALA A 78 4.59 -6.11 -11.58
C ALA A 78 5.94 -6.49 -10.96
N ASP A 79 6.19 -6.09 -9.71
CA ASP A 79 7.46 -6.27 -8.98
C ASP A 79 8.71 -5.86 -9.78
N LEU A 80 8.61 -4.78 -10.56
CA LEU A 80 9.74 -4.28 -11.32
C LEU A 80 10.71 -3.49 -10.42
N PRO A 81 12.02 -3.59 -10.67
CA PRO A 81 13.01 -2.73 -10.02
C PRO A 81 12.87 -1.27 -10.50
N ASP A 82 13.41 -0.34 -9.69
CA ASP A 82 13.27 1.11 -9.90
C ASP A 82 13.78 1.57 -11.28
N ASP A 83 14.83 0.95 -11.81
CA ASP A 83 15.46 1.27 -13.10
C ASP A 83 14.62 0.82 -14.31
N GLU A 84 14.05 -0.38 -14.27
CA GLU A 84 13.14 -0.87 -15.30
C GLU A 84 11.83 -0.06 -15.32
N ALA A 85 11.25 0.19 -14.14
CA ALA A 85 10.09 1.05 -14.02
C ALA A 85 10.38 2.48 -14.52
N ALA A 86 11.59 2.99 -14.27
CA ALA A 86 12.03 4.31 -14.72
C ALA A 86 12.18 4.39 -16.23
N ALA A 87 12.71 3.35 -16.86
CA ALA A 87 12.78 3.25 -18.32
C ALA A 87 11.38 3.29 -18.94
N LEU A 88 10.41 2.57 -18.37
CA LEU A 88 9.01 2.58 -18.82
C LEU A 88 8.31 3.92 -18.61
N GLN A 89 8.70 4.67 -17.57
CA GLN A 89 8.14 6.00 -17.27
C GLN A 89 8.90 7.16 -17.92
N GLY A 90 10.02 6.89 -18.61
CA GLY A 90 10.88 7.92 -19.19
C GLY A 90 11.48 8.88 -18.17
N VAL A 91 11.79 8.40 -16.96
CA VAL A 91 12.39 9.20 -15.87
C VAL A 91 13.60 8.48 -15.24
N THR A 92 14.14 9.01 -14.15
CA THR A 92 15.19 8.34 -13.38
C THR A 92 14.60 7.38 -12.34
N GLY A 93 15.36 6.35 -11.93
CA GLY A 93 14.96 5.46 -10.83
C GLY A 93 14.63 6.20 -9.54
N ARG A 94 15.37 7.28 -9.24
CA ARG A 94 15.08 8.17 -8.11
C ARG A 94 13.69 8.83 -8.23
N ALA A 95 13.30 9.26 -9.42
CA ALA A 95 11.97 9.84 -9.64
C ALA A 95 10.85 8.81 -9.45
N VAL A 96 11.05 7.55 -9.89
CA VAL A 96 10.10 6.45 -9.63
C VAL A 96 9.96 6.19 -8.13
N ARG A 97 11.09 6.13 -7.42
CA ARG A 97 11.08 5.95 -5.95
C ARG A 97 10.29 7.04 -5.25
N TYR A 98 10.52 8.31 -5.58
CA TYR A 98 9.73 9.41 -5.03
C TYR A 98 8.25 9.33 -5.37
N ARG A 99 7.89 8.90 -6.59
CA ARG A 99 6.48 8.68 -6.97
C ARG A 99 5.85 7.56 -6.15
N CYS A 100 6.57 6.46 -5.92
CA CYS A 100 6.10 5.38 -5.06
C CYS A 100 5.93 5.87 -3.62
N GLU A 101 6.90 6.62 -3.10
CA GLU A 101 6.87 7.16 -1.75
C GLU A 101 5.70 8.11 -1.53
N ARG A 102 5.49 9.06 -2.43
CA ARG A 102 4.34 9.95 -2.41
C ARG A 102 3.02 9.20 -2.60
N GLY A 103 2.98 8.24 -3.52
CA GLY A 103 1.77 7.47 -3.81
C GLY A 103 1.28 6.68 -2.60
N VAL A 104 2.19 5.94 -1.93
CA VAL A 104 1.86 5.21 -0.70
C VAL A 104 1.49 6.19 0.41
N GLY A 105 2.22 7.30 0.55
CA GLY A 105 1.92 8.34 1.53
C GLY A 105 0.50 8.90 1.36
N LYS A 106 0.09 9.22 0.13
CA LYS A 106 -1.26 9.68 -0.20
C LYS A 106 -2.34 8.66 0.12
N ILE A 107 -2.12 7.38 -0.21
CA ILE A 107 -3.08 6.33 0.17
C ILE A 107 -3.20 6.26 1.69
N THR A 108 -2.07 6.28 2.41
CA THR A 108 -2.03 6.22 3.87
C THR A 108 -2.78 7.39 4.52
N SER A 109 -2.48 8.63 4.11
CA SER A 109 -3.18 9.82 4.61
C SER A 109 -4.66 9.77 4.29
N HIS A 110 -5.02 9.40 3.05
CA HIS A 110 -6.42 9.29 2.60
C HIS A 110 -7.24 8.29 3.42
N LEU A 111 -6.69 7.11 3.71
CA LEU A 111 -7.35 6.10 4.55
C LEU A 111 -7.53 6.55 6.00
N ASN A 112 -6.66 7.42 6.49
CA ASN A 112 -6.77 8.03 7.81
C ASN A 112 -7.64 9.30 7.83
N GLY A 113 -8.15 9.77 6.68
CA GLY A 113 -8.88 11.04 6.58
C GLY A 113 -7.99 12.27 6.83
N LEU A 114 -6.68 12.14 6.60
CA LEU A 114 -5.69 13.19 6.76
C LEU A 114 -5.28 13.77 5.40
N GLU A 115 -4.86 15.02 5.40
CA GLU A 115 -4.18 15.61 4.27
C GLU A 115 -2.79 14.97 4.11
N TYR A 116 -2.37 14.74 2.86
CA TYR A 116 -1.02 14.28 2.58
C TYR A 116 -0.09 15.49 2.51
N ILE A 117 0.88 15.55 3.41
CA ILE A 117 1.94 16.55 3.41
C ILE A 117 3.19 15.92 2.78
N ASP A 118 3.66 16.48 1.67
CA ASP A 118 4.95 16.10 1.10
C ASP A 118 6.04 16.73 1.99
N GLY A 119 6.98 15.93 2.51
CA GLY A 119 7.94 16.34 3.55
C GLY A 119 8.89 17.50 3.19
N TYR A 120 8.72 18.10 2.01
CA TYR A 120 9.39 19.34 1.60
C TYR A 120 8.58 20.62 1.86
N GLU A 121 7.28 20.55 2.16
CA GLU A 121 6.47 21.74 2.45
C GLU A 121 6.81 22.37 3.82
N GLU A 122 7.25 21.56 4.78
CA GLU A 122 7.73 22.03 6.09
C GLU A 122 9.05 22.84 6.00
N LEU A 123 9.84 22.63 4.94
CA LEU A 123 11.09 23.39 4.73
C LEU A 123 10.87 24.78 4.11
N ASN A 124 9.75 24.98 3.39
CA ASN A 124 9.42 26.27 2.76
C ASN A 124 8.62 27.20 3.68
N SER A 125 8.07 26.69 4.79
CA SER A 125 7.32 27.48 5.78
C SER A 125 8.19 27.96 6.95
N ALA A 126 9.47 27.59 6.97
CA ALA A 126 10.46 27.95 7.99
C ALA A 126 11.57 28.91 7.47
N ALA A 127 11.40 29.51 6.29
CA ALA A 127 12.31 30.50 5.68
C ALA A 127 11.58 31.83 5.47
#